data_AF-A0A2H3BWH2-F1
#
_entry.id   AF-A0A2H3BWH2-F1
#
_cell.length_a   1.000
_cell.length_b   1.000
_cell.length_c   1.000
_cell.angle_alpha   90.00
_cell.angle_beta   90.00
_cell.angle_gamma   90.00
#
_symmetry.space_group_name_H-M   'P 1'
#
loop_
_entity.id
_entity.type
_entity.pdbx_description
1 polymer ?
#
loop_
_entity_poly.entity_id
_entity_poly.type
_entity_poly.pdbx_seq_one_letter_code
_entity_poly.pdbx_strand_id
1 'polypeptide(L)'
;MGISLDNTLGVFAIGATLANILFGITCLQSVLYYKNYPNDEWFYKASVGLIWVLDAFDVAVTTHASYFYAIKNFGNIQVLTQGDIVWSFKLHILICVLVRILVQAMYALRLWKVGQNFHQGIPWLIVIITASNAACGIYLIKDVYLISSFSETSTIKSALISMFVSSVVAEFVVSIAMCYCLDRGKSTSVFPNTIATLMTLMRMILMSGFITSFYSIIILVTFLVWPDTLIFLGIDCLLPKLFINSLLAMLNARRDFRNTKNSFRLPTINSSGNGLPSEGTMRGHPAKDKKAIVVSMQIESETV
;
A
#
# COMPACT_ATOMS: atom_id res chain seq x y z
N MET A 1 -3.73 36.42 18.73
CA MET A 1 -3.24 36.22 17.35
C MET A 1 -4.42 35.79 16.52
N GLY A 2 -4.82 36.57 15.52
CA GLY A 2 -5.98 36.24 14.69
C GLY A 2 -5.69 34.97 13.88
N ILE A 3 -6.55 33.96 14.01
CA ILE A 3 -6.55 32.80 13.11
C ILE A 3 -6.96 33.34 11.74
N SER A 4 -6.00 33.55 10.84
CA SER A 4 -6.32 33.94 9.47
C SER A 4 -7.06 32.78 8.81
N LEU A 5 -8.34 33.01 8.48
CA LEU A 5 -9.22 32.03 7.84
C LEU A 5 -8.57 31.37 6.61
N ASP A 6 -7.81 32.16 5.86
CA ASP A 6 -7.04 31.74 4.68
C ASP A 6 -6.00 30.66 4.99
N ASN A 7 -5.19 30.84 6.04
CA ASN A 7 -4.15 29.87 6.43
C ASN A 7 -4.73 28.52 6.86
N THR A 8 -5.96 28.50 7.36
CA THR A 8 -6.58 27.31 7.92
C THR A 8 -7.44 26.59 6.90
N LEU A 9 -8.45 27.28 6.34
CA LEU A 9 -9.34 26.69 5.34
C LEU A 9 -8.66 26.54 3.98
N GLY A 10 -7.76 27.45 3.61
CA GLY A 10 -7.01 27.38 2.36
C GLY A 10 -6.11 26.14 2.32
N VAL A 11 -5.36 25.87 3.40
CA VAL A 11 -4.51 24.67 3.48
C VAL A 11 -5.35 23.38 3.42
N PHE A 12 -6.47 23.33 4.12
CA PHE A 12 -7.39 22.18 4.05
C PHE A 12 -7.93 21.97 2.63
N ALA A 13 -8.35 23.05 1.94
CA ALA A 13 -8.85 22.98 0.58
C ALA A 13 -7.78 22.52 -0.43
N ILE A 14 -6.53 22.99 -0.27
CA ILE A 14 -5.39 22.54 -1.07
C ILE A 14 -5.13 21.04 -0.83
N GLY A 15 -5.12 20.62 0.44
CA GLY A 15 -4.97 19.22 0.82
C GLY A 15 -6.05 18.31 0.21
N ALA A 16 -7.31 18.71 0.32
CA ALA A 16 -8.44 17.99 -0.28
C ALA A 16 -8.34 17.93 -1.82
N THR A 17 -7.91 19.02 -2.46
CA THR A 17 -7.73 19.06 -3.93
C THR A 17 -6.65 18.10 -4.39
N LEU A 18 -5.50 18.09 -3.70
CA LEU A 18 -4.41 17.14 -3.97
C LEU A 18 -4.85 15.69 -3.69
N ALA A 19 -5.64 15.46 -2.64
CA ALA A 19 -6.23 14.15 -2.34
C ALA A 19 -7.15 13.66 -3.47
N ASN A 20 -7.95 14.55 -4.07
CA ASN A 20 -8.80 14.23 -5.22
C ASN A 20 -7.98 13.86 -6.48
N ILE A 21 -6.84 14.52 -6.71
CA ILE A 21 -5.92 14.14 -7.80
C ILE A 21 -5.39 12.72 -7.57
N LEU A 22 -4.95 12.41 -6.34
CA LEU A 22 -4.48 11.07 -5.98
C LEU A 22 -5.57 10.01 -6.09
N PHE A 23 -6.83 10.34 -5.82
CA PHE A 23 -7.96 9.44 -6.08
C PHE A 23 -8.15 9.13 -7.58
N GLY A 24 -7.90 10.10 -8.46
CA GLY A 24 -7.83 9.87 -9.90
C GLY A 24 -6.79 8.81 -10.27
N ILE A 25 -5.61 8.85 -9.62
CA ILE A 25 -4.56 7.84 -9.78
C ILE A 25 -5.02 6.49 -9.21
N THR A 26 -5.67 6.46 -8.04
CA THR A 26 -6.28 5.25 -7.47
C THR A 26 -7.22 4.58 -8.46
N CYS A 27 -8.11 5.34 -9.09
CA CYS A 27 -9.04 4.83 -10.11
C CYS A 27 -8.30 4.18 -11.28
N LEU A 28 -7.29 4.86 -11.84
CA LEU A 28 -6.49 4.33 -12.93
C LEU A 28 -5.77 3.04 -12.53
N GLN A 29 -5.10 3.03 -11.39
CA GLN A 29 -4.37 1.85 -10.90
C GLN A 29 -5.31 0.68 -10.61
N SER A 30 -6.52 0.93 -10.11
CA SER A 30 -7.53 -0.09 -9.83
C SER A 30 -8.05 -0.72 -11.12
N VAL A 31 -8.38 0.08 -12.13
CA VAL A 31 -8.81 -0.41 -13.45
C VAL A 31 -7.70 -1.23 -14.12
N LEU A 32 -6.45 -0.74 -14.08
CA LEU A 32 -5.31 -1.46 -14.61
C LEU A 32 -5.10 -2.80 -13.90
N TYR A 33 -5.32 -2.87 -12.59
CA TYR A 33 -5.22 -4.10 -11.83
C TYR A 33 -6.24 -5.15 -12.32
N TYR A 34 -7.52 -4.79 -12.38
CA TYR A 34 -8.56 -5.73 -12.83
C TYR A 34 -8.38 -6.18 -14.28
N LYS A 35 -7.89 -5.31 -15.16
CA LYS A 35 -7.60 -5.64 -16.56
C LYS A 35 -6.41 -6.60 -16.69
N ASN A 36 -5.38 -6.43 -15.89
CA ASN A 36 -4.11 -7.14 -16.06
C ASN A 36 -4.06 -8.46 -15.30
N TYR A 37 -4.87 -8.62 -14.25
CA TYR A 37 -4.88 -9.80 -13.38
C TYR A 37 -6.27 -10.45 -13.30
N PRO A 38 -6.87 -10.88 -14.44
CA PRO A 38 -8.19 -11.51 -14.43
C PRO A 38 -8.21 -12.86 -13.70
N ASN A 39 -7.06 -13.50 -13.50
CA ASN A 39 -6.93 -14.80 -12.85
C ASN A 39 -6.29 -14.72 -11.44
N ASP A 40 -6.15 -13.53 -10.85
CA ASP A 40 -5.63 -13.40 -9.47
C ASP A 40 -6.63 -13.98 -8.46
N GLU A 41 -6.11 -14.40 -7.29
CA GLU A 41 -6.96 -14.93 -6.21
C GLU A 41 -8.04 -13.91 -5.83
N TRP A 42 -9.24 -14.42 -5.55
CA TRP A 42 -10.41 -13.59 -5.21
C TRP A 42 -10.12 -12.63 -4.04
N PHE A 43 -9.27 -13.04 -3.10
CA PHE A 43 -8.87 -12.23 -1.96
C PHE A 43 -8.22 -10.91 -2.38
N TYR A 44 -7.20 -10.94 -3.26
CA TYR A 44 -6.53 -9.71 -3.70
C TYR A 44 -7.47 -8.79 -4.48
N LYS A 45 -8.37 -9.36 -5.29
CA LYS A 45 -9.40 -8.60 -6.00
C LYS A 45 -10.38 -7.93 -5.04
N ALA A 46 -10.91 -8.69 -4.07
CA ALA A 46 -11.80 -8.15 -3.05
C ALA A 46 -11.13 -7.03 -2.25
N SER A 47 -9.86 -7.17 -1.88
CA SER A 47 -9.10 -6.11 -1.19
C SER A 47 -8.95 -4.85 -2.04
N VAL A 48 -8.64 -4.98 -3.34
CA VAL A 48 -8.55 -3.82 -4.25
C VAL A 48 -9.90 -3.12 -4.40
N GLY A 49 -10.99 -3.88 -4.56
CA GLY A 49 -12.34 -3.33 -4.62
C GLY A 49 -12.74 -2.62 -3.34
N LEU A 50 -12.49 -3.23 -2.18
CA LEU A 50 -12.77 -2.64 -0.87
C LEU A 50 -12.01 -1.32 -0.67
N ILE A 51 -10.72 -1.31 -0.97
CA ILE A 51 -9.89 -0.11 -0.84
C ILE A 51 -10.37 0.98 -1.79
N TRP A 52 -10.75 0.65 -3.02
CA TRP A 52 -11.26 1.63 -3.98
C TRP A 52 -12.58 2.27 -3.51
N VAL A 53 -13.50 1.46 -2.95
CA VAL A 53 -14.76 1.96 -2.37
C VAL A 53 -14.50 2.84 -1.14
N LEU A 54 -13.60 2.41 -0.25
CA LEU A 54 -13.20 3.22 0.91
C LEU A 54 -12.58 4.56 0.48
N ASP A 55 -11.75 4.56 -0.57
CA ASP A 55 -11.12 5.78 -1.09
C ASP A 55 -12.14 6.75 -1.67
N ALA A 56 -13.13 6.23 -2.40
CA ALA A 56 -14.23 7.02 -2.95
C ALA A 56 -15.11 7.61 -1.84
N PHE A 57 -15.39 6.83 -0.79
CA PHE A 57 -16.15 7.29 0.36
C PHE A 57 -15.40 8.38 1.13
N ASP A 58 -14.08 8.23 1.30
CA ASP A 58 -13.22 9.25 1.90
C ASP A 58 -13.24 10.57 1.12
N VAL A 59 -13.19 10.51 -0.21
CA VAL A 59 -13.33 11.69 -1.09
C VAL A 59 -14.69 12.36 -0.92
N ALA A 60 -15.78 11.59 -0.86
CA ALA A 60 -17.12 12.14 -0.67
C ALA A 60 -17.25 12.87 0.68
N VAL A 61 -16.72 12.26 1.74
CA VAL A 61 -16.75 12.80 3.11
C VAL A 61 -15.90 14.06 3.23
N THR A 62 -14.68 14.05 2.68
CA THR A 62 -13.78 15.22 2.69
C THR A 62 -14.34 16.36 1.83
N THR A 63 -14.95 16.06 0.68
CA THR A 63 -15.62 17.07 -0.16
C THR A 63 -16.82 17.70 0.56
N HIS A 64 -17.62 16.90 1.26
CA HIS A 64 -18.71 17.42 2.09
C HIS A 64 -18.18 18.34 3.21
N ALA A 65 -17.10 17.94 3.88
CA ALA A 65 -16.44 18.78 4.89
C ALA A 65 -15.97 20.11 4.29
N SER A 66 -15.27 20.09 3.14
CA SER A 66 -14.83 21.29 2.44
C SER A 66 -16.00 22.21 2.08
N TYR A 67 -17.09 21.67 1.54
CA TYR A 67 -18.29 22.44 1.19
C TYR A 67 -18.95 23.08 2.43
N PHE A 68 -19.06 22.33 3.53
CA PHE A 68 -19.69 22.80 4.76
C PHE A 68 -18.92 23.96 5.41
N TYR A 69 -17.60 23.85 5.49
CA TYR A 69 -16.76 24.88 6.11
C TYR A 69 -16.46 26.05 5.19
N ALA A 70 -16.29 25.83 3.88
CA ALA A 70 -15.93 26.90 2.95
C ALA A 70 -17.16 27.67 2.41
N ILE A 71 -18.32 27.03 2.25
CA ILE A 71 -19.48 27.67 1.62
C ILE A 71 -20.59 27.92 2.65
N LYS A 72 -21.09 26.86 3.32
CA LYS A 72 -22.24 27.02 4.23
C LYS A 72 -21.95 27.89 5.45
N ASN A 73 -20.73 27.84 5.98
CA ASN A 73 -20.33 28.60 7.17
C ASN A 73 -19.24 29.62 6.87
N PHE A 74 -19.24 30.18 5.65
CA PHE A 74 -18.26 31.17 5.25
C PHE A 74 -18.24 32.37 6.23
N GLY A 75 -17.07 32.68 6.78
CA GLY A 75 -16.87 33.79 7.72
C GLY A 75 -17.28 33.51 9.17
N ASN A 76 -17.87 32.35 9.49
CA ASN A 76 -18.20 31.97 10.87
C ASN A 76 -17.08 31.17 11.54
N ILE A 77 -16.07 31.89 12.04
CA ILE A 77 -14.89 31.30 12.72
C ILE A 77 -15.29 30.56 14.00
N GLN A 78 -16.43 30.91 14.61
CA GLN A 78 -16.93 30.26 15.82
C GLN A 78 -17.28 28.79 15.61
N VAL A 79 -17.73 28.39 14.41
CA VAL A 79 -18.00 26.98 14.09
C VAL A 79 -16.71 26.16 13.97
N LEU A 80 -15.59 26.81 13.62
CA LEU A 80 -14.27 26.18 13.52
C LEU A 80 -13.59 26.02 14.88
N THR A 81 -13.81 26.93 15.82
CA THR A 81 -13.10 26.97 17.12
C THR A 81 -13.95 26.54 18.31
N GLN A 82 -15.27 26.76 18.28
CA GLN A 82 -16.20 26.50 19.39
C GLN A 82 -17.36 25.57 19.02
N GLY A 83 -17.61 25.36 17.72
CA GLY A 83 -18.66 24.48 17.23
C GLY A 83 -18.36 22.99 17.40
N ASP A 84 -19.41 22.17 17.35
CA ASP A 84 -19.26 20.72 17.35
C ASP A 84 -18.49 20.25 16.10
N ILE A 85 -17.61 19.27 16.30
CA ILE A 85 -16.84 18.66 15.20
C ILE A 85 -17.83 18.06 14.19
N VAL A 86 -17.74 18.50 12.93
CA VAL A 86 -18.60 17.98 11.86
C VAL A 86 -18.40 16.48 11.71
N TRP A 87 -19.52 15.75 11.62
CA TRP A 87 -19.55 14.28 11.51
C TRP A 87 -18.63 13.74 10.39
N SER A 88 -18.46 14.51 9.31
CA SER A 88 -17.56 14.19 8.20
C SER A 88 -16.10 14.04 8.64
N PHE A 89 -15.60 14.85 9.58
CA PHE A 89 -14.22 14.66 10.07
C PHE A 89 -14.06 13.39 10.89
N LYS A 90 -15.05 13.06 11.72
CA LYS A 90 -15.05 11.80 12.48
C LYS A 90 -15.05 10.58 11.56
N LEU A 91 -15.80 10.66 10.45
CA LEU A 91 -15.78 9.62 9.41
C LEU A 91 -14.48 9.58 8.63
N HIS A 92 -13.89 10.73 8.27
CA HIS A 92 -12.60 10.78 7.59
C HIS A 92 -11.52 10.04 8.40
N ILE A 93 -11.41 10.36 9.70
CA ILE A 93 -10.45 9.68 10.61
C ILE A 93 -10.74 8.18 10.69
N LEU A 94 -12.01 7.78 10.78
CA LEU A 94 -12.40 6.37 10.77
C LEU A 94 -11.93 5.66 9.50
N ILE A 95 -12.16 6.26 8.33
CA ILE A 95 -11.76 5.68 7.03
C ILE A 95 -10.23 5.63 6.94
N CYS A 96 -9.52 6.67 7.37
CA CYS A 96 -8.06 6.69 7.45
C CYS A 96 -7.51 5.51 8.26
N VAL A 97 -8.07 5.24 9.44
CA VAL A 97 -7.65 4.11 10.28
C VAL A 97 -7.97 2.76 9.62
N LEU A 98 -9.15 2.61 9.02
CA LEU A 98 -9.54 1.39 8.31
C LEU A 98 -8.61 1.11 7.12
N VAL A 99 -8.31 2.12 6.31
CA VAL A 99 -7.38 2.01 5.18
C VAL A 99 -6.00 1.58 5.66
N ARG A 100 -5.48 2.18 6.75
CA ARG A 100 -4.19 1.78 7.34
C ARG A 100 -4.18 0.32 7.78
N ILE A 101 -5.20 -0.12 8.52
CA ILE A 101 -5.32 -1.51 8.99
C ILE A 101 -5.34 -2.47 7.80
N LEU A 102 -6.12 -2.16 6.76
CA LEU A 102 -6.21 -2.99 5.55
C LEU A 102 -4.87 -3.08 4.82
N VAL A 103 -4.22 -1.95 4.57
CA VAL A 103 -2.91 -1.90 3.88
C VAL A 103 -1.86 -2.68 4.65
N GLN A 104 -1.82 -2.50 5.96
CA GLN A 104 -0.86 -3.15 6.83
C GLN A 104 -1.12 -4.67 6.96
N ALA A 105 -2.39 -5.09 7.01
CA ALA A 105 -2.76 -6.50 6.94
C ALA A 105 -2.31 -7.13 5.61
N MET A 106 -2.46 -6.41 4.48
CA MET A 106 -1.98 -6.87 3.18
C MET A 106 -0.46 -7.04 3.13
N TYR A 107 0.30 -6.13 3.76
CA TYR A 107 1.74 -6.27 3.89
C TYR A 107 2.13 -7.45 4.78
N ALA A 108 1.47 -7.62 5.92
CA ALA A 108 1.68 -8.77 6.80
C ALA A 108 1.40 -10.10 6.09
N LEU A 109 0.30 -10.23 5.36
CA LEU A 109 -0.06 -11.45 4.62
C LEU A 109 0.96 -11.79 3.53
N ARG A 110 1.46 -10.78 2.80
CA ARG A 110 2.51 -11.00 1.79
C ARG A 110 3.80 -11.47 2.45
N LEU A 111 4.18 -10.83 3.55
CA LEU A 111 5.41 -11.16 4.25
C LEU A 111 5.31 -12.52 4.95
N TRP A 112 4.13 -12.92 5.40
CA TRP A 112 3.87 -14.26 5.90
C TRP A 112 4.12 -15.32 4.82
N LYS A 113 3.55 -15.14 3.63
CA LYS A 113 3.78 -16.05 2.49
C LYS A 113 5.26 -16.14 2.08
N VAL A 114 6.02 -15.05 2.21
CA VAL A 114 7.47 -15.03 1.91
C VAL A 114 8.30 -15.61 3.05
N GLY A 115 7.95 -15.29 4.30
CA GLY A 115 8.72 -15.61 5.51
C GLY A 115 8.61 -17.06 5.96
N GLN A 116 7.53 -17.77 5.59
CA GLN A 116 7.36 -19.21 5.86
C GLN A 116 8.53 -20.07 5.39
N ASN A 117 9.24 -19.66 4.34
CA ASN A 117 10.34 -20.45 3.78
C ASN A 117 11.68 -20.26 4.51
N PHE A 118 11.82 -19.27 5.41
CA PHE A 118 13.13 -18.89 5.94
C PHE A 118 13.22 -18.93 7.46
N HIS A 119 12.29 -18.29 8.19
CA HIS A 119 12.30 -18.22 9.67
C HIS A 119 10.91 -17.92 10.23
N GLN A 120 10.40 -18.79 11.12
CA GLN A 120 9.04 -18.67 11.69
C GLN A 120 8.86 -17.45 12.61
N GLY A 121 9.93 -16.88 13.20
CA GLY A 121 9.81 -15.77 14.16
C GLY A 121 9.48 -14.39 13.56
N ILE A 122 9.93 -14.10 12.34
CA ILE A 122 9.77 -12.77 11.71
C ILE A 122 8.31 -12.47 11.35
N PRO A 123 7.53 -13.40 10.75
CA PRO A 123 6.11 -13.18 10.50
C PRO A 123 5.31 -12.88 11.77
N TRP A 124 5.59 -13.57 12.88
CA TRP A 124 4.93 -13.32 14.17
C TRP A 124 5.22 -11.93 14.72
N LEU A 125 6.48 -11.48 14.67
CA LEU A 125 6.86 -10.13 15.08
C LEU A 125 6.08 -9.07 14.29
N ILE A 126 5.88 -9.28 13.00
CA ILE A 126 5.14 -8.34 12.15
C ILE A 126 3.67 -8.35 12.51
N VAL A 127 3.05 -9.52 12.66
CA VAL A 127 1.65 -9.63 13.10
C VAL A 127 1.44 -8.86 14.40
N ILE A 128 2.32 -9.02 15.39
CA ILE A 128 2.25 -8.29 16.67
C ILE A 128 2.33 -6.77 16.46
N ILE A 129 3.26 -6.29 15.64
CA ILE A 129 3.41 -4.86 15.35
C ILE A 129 2.19 -4.31 14.59
N THR A 130 1.65 -5.07 13.64
CA THR A 130 0.43 -4.69 12.93
C THR A 130 -0.79 -4.64 13.83
N ALA A 131 -0.91 -5.58 14.78
CA ALA A 131 -1.97 -5.58 15.78
C ALA A 131 -1.83 -4.41 16.76
N SER A 132 -0.61 -4.08 17.18
CA SER A 132 -0.32 -2.91 18.02
C SER A 132 -0.73 -1.60 17.33
N ASN A 133 -0.35 -1.41 16.07
CA ASN A 133 -0.76 -0.21 15.31
C ASN A 133 -2.27 -0.13 15.12
N ALA A 134 -2.94 -1.26 14.86
CA ALA A 134 -4.40 -1.31 14.80
C ALA A 134 -5.05 -0.95 16.14
N ALA A 135 -4.50 -1.40 17.27
CA ALA A 135 -4.98 -1.05 18.60
C ALA A 135 -4.86 0.45 18.89
N CYS A 136 -3.74 1.08 18.53
CA CYS A 136 -3.57 2.54 18.60
C CYS A 136 -4.60 3.28 17.73
N GLY A 137 -4.91 2.76 16.53
CA GLY A 137 -5.94 3.33 15.66
C GLY A 137 -7.35 3.22 16.24
N ILE A 138 -7.69 2.09 16.85
CA ILE A 138 -8.99 1.90 17.52
C ILE A 138 -9.10 2.82 18.75
N TYR A 139 -8.01 2.97 19.51
CA TYR A 139 -7.93 3.91 20.62
C TYR A 139 -8.18 5.36 20.15
N LEU A 140 -7.59 5.76 19.02
CA LEU A 140 -7.85 7.07 18.41
C LEU A 140 -9.33 7.25 18.01
N ILE A 141 -9.94 6.25 17.37
CA ILE A 141 -11.36 6.32 16.98
C ILE A 141 -12.23 6.53 18.23
N LYS A 142 -11.99 5.76 19.30
CA LYS A 142 -12.75 5.89 20.55
C LYS A 142 -12.69 7.33 21.08
N ASP A 143 -11.49 7.89 21.21
CA ASP A 143 -11.31 9.23 21.78
C ASP A 143 -11.90 10.33 20.87
N VAL A 144 -11.79 10.19 19.54
CA VAL A 144 -12.38 11.13 18.57
C VAL A 144 -13.91 11.13 18.61
N TYR A 145 -14.53 9.97 18.84
CA TYR A 145 -16.00 9.87 18.89
C TYR A 145 -16.59 10.33 20.22
N LEU A 146 -15.83 10.26 21.32
CA LEU A 146 -16.23 10.76 22.63
C LEU A 146 -16.24 12.29 22.72
N ILE A 147 -15.39 12.96 21.94
CA ILE A 147 -15.31 14.43 21.96
C ILE A 147 -16.44 15.05 21.11
N SER A 148 -17.08 16.08 21.67
CA SER A 148 -18.06 16.90 20.94
C SER A 148 -17.44 18.19 20.40
N SER A 149 -16.48 18.81 21.10
CA SER A 149 -15.89 20.11 20.74
C SER A 149 -14.36 20.11 20.64
N PHE A 150 -13.80 20.98 19.78
CA PHE A 150 -12.35 21.22 19.67
C PHE A 150 -11.70 21.73 20.97
N SER A 151 -12.47 22.24 21.93
CA SER A 151 -11.91 22.67 23.24
C SER A 151 -11.37 21.52 24.08
N GLU A 152 -11.73 20.26 23.79
CA GLU A 152 -11.25 19.07 24.49
C GLU A 152 -10.06 18.39 23.77
N THR A 153 -9.39 19.11 22.88
CA THR A 153 -8.25 18.60 22.08
C THR A 153 -7.12 18.02 22.93
N SER A 154 -7.00 18.41 24.21
CA SER A 154 -6.05 17.81 25.16
C SER A 154 -6.27 16.30 25.36
N THR A 155 -7.53 15.84 25.28
CA THR A 155 -7.90 14.43 25.49
C THR A 155 -7.47 13.55 24.31
N ILE A 156 -7.63 14.02 23.06
CA ILE A 156 -7.20 13.26 21.85
C ILE A 156 -5.70 13.33 21.60
N LYS A 157 -4.97 14.27 22.21
CA LYS A 157 -3.54 14.47 21.99
C LYS A 157 -2.75 13.18 22.22
N SER A 158 -3.04 12.47 23.32
CA SER A 158 -2.37 11.20 23.63
C SER A 158 -2.63 10.14 22.55
N ALA A 159 -3.88 10.01 22.11
CA ALA A 159 -4.26 9.03 21.11
C ALA A 159 -3.65 9.33 19.72
N LEU A 160 -3.63 10.59 19.30
CA LEU A 160 -2.99 11.01 18.04
C LEU A 160 -1.48 10.75 18.06
N ILE A 161 -0.79 11.16 19.13
CA ILE A 161 0.65 10.90 19.28
C ILE A 161 0.91 9.39 19.24
N SER A 162 0.14 8.60 19.99
CA SER A 162 0.26 7.14 20.02
C SER A 162 0.09 6.52 18.63
N MET A 163 -0.91 6.96 17.86
CA MET A 163 -1.17 6.47 16.51
C MET A 163 -0.06 6.82 15.51
N PHE A 164 0.39 8.09 15.46
CA PHE A 164 1.44 8.47 14.51
C PHE A 164 2.79 7.84 14.85
N VAL A 165 3.16 7.77 16.14
CA VAL A 165 4.40 7.12 16.57
C VAL A 165 4.37 5.62 16.25
N SER A 166 3.27 4.93 16.58
CA SER A 166 3.13 3.50 16.26
C SER A 166 3.14 3.24 14.75
N SER A 167 2.54 4.12 13.95
CA SER A 167 2.56 4.01 12.48
C SER A 167 3.98 4.12 11.93
N VAL A 168 4.76 5.11 12.37
CA VAL A 168 6.16 5.27 11.95
C VAL A 168 6.98 4.04 12.35
N VAL A 169 6.88 3.60 13.60
CA VAL A 169 7.59 2.39 14.07
C VAL A 169 7.21 1.17 13.23
N ALA A 170 5.92 0.98 12.96
CA ALA A 170 5.45 -0.15 12.19
C ALA A 170 5.98 -0.15 10.75
N GLU A 171 6.01 1.01 10.09
CA GLU A 171 6.53 1.14 8.73
C GLU A 171 8.03 0.82 8.64
N PHE A 172 8.82 1.31 9.61
CA PHE A 172 10.25 0.98 9.68
C PHE A 172 10.47 -0.51 9.92
N VAL A 173 9.74 -1.11 10.86
CA VAL A 173 9.95 -2.53 11.17
C VAL A 173 9.49 -3.43 10.02
N VAL A 174 8.34 -3.16 9.40
CA VAL A 174 7.89 -3.91 8.21
C VAL A 174 8.90 -3.76 7.08
N SER A 175 9.42 -2.55 6.85
CA SER A 175 10.45 -2.28 5.86
C SER A 175 11.74 -3.07 6.09
N ILE A 176 12.27 -3.04 7.32
CA ILE A 176 13.49 -3.76 7.70
C ILE A 176 13.28 -5.27 7.61
N ALA A 177 12.15 -5.77 8.11
CA ALA A 177 11.82 -7.19 8.05
C ALA A 177 11.68 -7.67 6.60
N MET A 178 11.07 -6.87 5.73
CA MET A 178 10.99 -7.16 4.29
C MET A 178 12.37 -7.26 3.65
N CYS A 179 13.28 -6.32 3.97
CA CYS A 179 14.68 -6.37 3.51
C CYS A 179 15.39 -7.64 3.94
N TYR A 180 15.27 -7.99 5.23
CA TYR A 180 15.91 -9.16 5.79
C TYR A 180 15.41 -10.46 5.14
N CYS A 181 14.09 -10.64 5.04
CA CYS A 181 13.50 -11.84 4.42
C CYS A 181 13.95 -12.00 2.96
N LEU A 182 14.16 -10.88 2.25
CA LEU A 182 14.61 -10.87 0.86
C LEU A 182 16.08 -11.24 0.68
N ASP A 183 16.96 -10.67 1.49
CA ASP A 183 18.40 -10.93 1.39
C ASP A 183 18.70 -12.41 1.65
N ARG A 184 18.02 -12.97 2.66
CA ARG A 184 18.05 -14.40 2.95
C ARG A 184 17.43 -15.23 1.82
N GLY A 185 16.31 -14.77 1.27
CA GLY A 185 15.63 -15.43 0.16
C GLY A 185 16.42 -15.42 -1.14
N LYS A 186 17.22 -14.37 -1.38
CA LYS A 186 18.14 -14.28 -2.52
C LYS A 186 19.27 -15.30 -2.40
N SER A 187 19.79 -15.50 -1.19
CA SER A 187 20.89 -16.43 -0.93
C SER A 187 20.49 -17.91 -1.06
N THR A 188 19.19 -18.22 -0.96
CA THR A 188 18.67 -19.60 -0.90
C THR A 188 17.85 -20.00 -2.13
N SER A 189 17.43 -19.06 -2.97
CA SER A 189 16.43 -19.32 -4.01
C SER A 189 17.01 -19.74 -5.36
N VAL A 190 16.46 -20.84 -5.90
CA VAL A 190 16.77 -21.43 -7.21
C VAL A 190 16.08 -20.68 -8.37
N PHE A 191 15.14 -19.76 -8.08
CA PHE A 191 14.33 -19.07 -9.09
C PHE A 191 14.69 -17.57 -9.22
N PRO A 192 15.66 -17.20 -10.09
CA PRO A 192 16.15 -15.81 -10.21
C PRO A 192 15.05 -14.81 -10.62
N ASN A 193 14.05 -15.30 -11.34
CA ASN A 193 12.90 -14.54 -11.81
C ASN A 193 11.96 -14.06 -10.69
N THR A 194 11.85 -14.83 -9.61
CA THR A 194 11.02 -14.51 -8.44
C THR A 194 11.73 -13.46 -7.58
N ILE A 195 13.06 -13.60 -7.44
CA ILE A 195 13.90 -12.67 -6.67
C ILE A 195 13.87 -11.27 -7.27
N ALA A 196 13.99 -11.13 -8.60
CA ALA A 196 13.98 -9.82 -9.27
C ALA A 196 12.65 -9.06 -9.07
N THR A 197 11.53 -9.77 -9.13
CA THR A 197 10.19 -9.20 -8.88
C THR A 197 10.11 -8.76 -7.42
N LEU A 198 10.53 -9.62 -6.49
CA LEU A 198 10.48 -9.36 -5.05
C LEU A 198 11.36 -8.15 -4.65
N MET A 199 12.55 -8.00 -5.21
CA MET A 199 13.43 -6.84 -4.98
C MET A 199 12.77 -5.51 -5.40
N THR A 200 12.01 -5.50 -6.49
CA THR A 200 11.32 -4.28 -6.93
C THR A 200 10.12 -3.97 -6.04
N LEU A 201 9.35 -5.00 -5.65
CA LEU A 201 8.27 -4.82 -4.68
C LEU A 201 8.80 -4.25 -3.36
N MET A 202 9.97 -4.72 -2.89
CA MET A 202 10.62 -4.17 -1.70
C MET A 202 11.04 -2.72 -1.88
N ARG A 203 11.66 -2.36 -3.02
CA ARG A 203 12.00 -0.95 -3.29
C ARG A 203 10.75 -0.07 -3.22
N MET A 204 9.61 -0.53 -3.75
CA MET A 204 8.35 0.21 -3.66
C MET A 204 7.84 0.31 -2.23
N ILE A 205 7.89 -0.78 -1.45
CA ILE A 205 7.49 -0.78 -0.02
C ILE A 205 8.36 0.19 0.77
N LEU A 206 9.67 0.12 0.62
CA LEU A 206 10.62 1.00 1.29
C LEU A 206 10.37 2.47 0.96
N MET A 207 10.29 2.79 -0.33
CA MET A 207 10.05 4.17 -0.76
C MET A 207 8.70 4.68 -0.27
N SER A 208 7.66 3.85 -0.30
CA SER A 208 6.36 4.21 0.26
C SER A 208 6.40 4.41 1.76
N GLY A 209 7.09 3.54 2.51
CA GLY A 209 7.25 3.62 3.97
C GLY A 209 8.00 4.88 4.40
N PHE A 210 9.06 5.26 3.68
CA PHE A 210 9.75 6.53 3.94
C PHE A 210 8.84 7.74 3.71
N ILE A 211 8.05 7.74 2.63
CA ILE A 211 7.12 8.83 2.32
C ILE A 211 6.03 8.92 3.41
N THR A 212 5.40 7.81 3.78
CA THR A 212 4.32 7.78 4.77
C THR A 212 4.81 8.12 6.17
N SER A 213 6.02 7.71 6.53
CA SER A 213 6.66 8.08 7.79
C SER A 213 7.00 9.57 7.83
N PHE A 214 7.52 10.12 6.74
CA PHE A 214 7.79 11.55 6.60
C PHE A 214 6.51 12.38 6.77
N TYR A 215 5.43 12.01 6.09
CA TYR A 215 4.13 12.68 6.24
C TYR A 215 3.57 12.54 7.65
N SER A 216 3.67 11.36 8.27
CA SER A 216 3.21 11.13 9.64
C SER A 216 3.95 12.03 10.65
N ILE A 217 5.25 12.23 10.48
CA ILE A 217 6.05 13.16 11.29
C ILE A 217 5.61 14.61 11.07
N ILE A 218 5.40 15.03 9.81
CA ILE A 218 4.93 16.39 9.50
C ILE A 218 3.58 16.67 10.15
N ILE A 219 2.63 15.74 10.05
CA ILE A 219 1.30 15.89 10.65
C ILE A 219 1.43 16.00 12.17
N LEU A 220 2.24 15.13 12.79
CA LEU A 220 2.50 15.17 14.22
C LEU A 220 3.10 16.49 14.68
N VAL A 221 4.13 16.99 13.98
CA VAL A 221 4.77 18.27 14.30
C VAL A 221 3.78 19.42 14.14
N THR A 222 3.04 19.45 13.03
CA THR A 222 2.03 20.49 12.76
C THR A 222 0.95 20.51 13.83
N PHE A 223 0.48 19.34 14.27
CA PHE A 223 -0.48 19.18 15.35
C PHE A 223 0.07 19.68 16.70
N LEU A 224 1.34 19.42 17.01
CA LEU A 224 1.96 19.86 18.26
C LEU A 224 2.24 21.37 18.30
N VAL A 225 2.58 21.98 17.17
CA VAL A 225 2.92 23.41 17.08
C VAL A 225 1.66 24.27 16.95
N TRP A 226 0.67 23.83 16.17
CA TRP A 226 -0.57 24.59 15.92
C TRP A 226 -1.83 23.75 16.12
N PRO A 227 -2.13 23.33 17.37
CA PRO A 227 -3.28 22.47 17.68
C PRO A 227 -4.63 23.11 17.34
N ASP A 228 -4.74 24.44 17.38
CA ASP A 228 -5.98 25.18 17.13
C ASP A 228 -6.23 25.47 15.63
N THR A 229 -5.42 24.89 14.74
CA THR A 229 -5.52 25.10 13.28
C THR A 229 -5.83 23.80 12.55
N LEU A 230 -6.53 23.89 11.42
CA LEU A 230 -6.84 22.76 10.53
C LEU A 230 -5.68 22.38 9.58
N ILE A 231 -4.49 22.93 9.76
CA ILE A 231 -3.32 22.68 8.89
C ILE A 231 -2.95 21.20 8.94
N PHE A 232 -2.92 20.59 10.13
CA PHE A 232 -2.60 19.17 10.29
C PHE A 232 -3.58 18.28 9.52
N LEU A 233 -4.86 18.68 9.47
CA LEU A 233 -5.94 17.94 8.84
C LEU A 233 -5.87 18.00 7.32
N GLY A 234 -5.50 19.16 6.75
CA GLY A 234 -5.23 19.30 5.33
C GLY A 234 -4.11 18.38 4.84
N ILE A 235 -3.06 18.21 5.65
CA ILE A 235 -1.96 17.28 5.35
C ILE A 235 -2.41 15.83 5.56
N ASP A 236 -3.18 15.54 6.61
CA ASP A 236 -3.69 14.19 6.89
C ASP A 236 -4.59 13.64 5.77
N CYS A 237 -5.34 14.50 5.07
CA CYS A 237 -6.14 14.08 3.90
C CYS A 237 -5.32 13.42 2.78
N LEU A 238 -4.02 13.73 2.67
CA LEU A 238 -3.13 13.15 1.66
C LEU A 238 -2.63 11.76 2.06
N LEU A 239 -2.53 11.50 3.34
CA LEU A 239 -1.90 10.30 3.88
C LEU A 239 -2.61 8.99 3.50
N PRO A 240 -3.95 8.83 3.62
CA PRO A 240 -4.62 7.59 3.19
C PRO A 240 -4.47 7.36 1.68
N LYS A 241 -4.48 8.44 0.89
CA LYS A 241 -4.32 8.39 -0.58
C LYS A 241 -2.93 7.86 -0.95
N LEU A 242 -1.89 8.27 -0.22
CA LEU A 242 -0.52 7.77 -0.42
C LEU A 242 -0.39 6.28 -0.07
N PHE A 243 -1.02 5.82 1.02
CA PHE A 243 -1.05 4.40 1.37
C PHE A 243 -1.68 3.55 0.27
N ILE A 244 -2.84 3.97 -0.22
CA ILE A 244 -3.60 3.25 -1.24
C ILE A 244 -2.83 3.19 -2.56
N ASN A 245 -2.35 4.34 -3.04
CA ASN A 245 -1.58 4.41 -4.28
C ASN A 245 -0.30 3.59 -4.22
N SER A 246 0.38 3.57 -3.07
CA SER A 246 1.58 2.76 -2.88
C SER A 246 1.29 1.25 -2.93
N LEU A 247 0.21 0.81 -2.27
CA LEU A 247 -0.22 -0.59 -2.27
C LEU A 247 -0.64 -1.05 -3.68
N LEU A 248 -1.42 -0.23 -4.39
CA LEU A 248 -1.89 -0.54 -5.74
C LEU A 248 -0.75 -0.52 -6.75
N ALA A 249 0.17 0.44 -6.67
CA ALA A 249 1.36 0.46 -7.51
C ALA A 249 2.18 -0.82 -7.32
N MET A 250 2.34 -1.27 -6.07
CA MET A 250 3.03 -2.51 -5.75
C MET A 250 2.29 -3.75 -6.27
N LEU A 251 0.96 -3.79 -6.23
CA LEU A 251 0.18 -4.87 -6.86
C LEU A 251 0.38 -4.91 -8.38
N ASN A 252 0.40 -3.73 -9.00
CA ASN A 252 0.49 -3.56 -10.44
C ASN A 252 1.89 -3.81 -11.01
N ALA A 253 2.95 -3.54 -10.25
CA ALA A 253 4.35 -3.75 -10.65
C ALA A 253 4.70 -5.22 -10.96
N ARG A 254 3.86 -6.20 -10.57
CA ARG A 254 4.08 -7.62 -10.89
C ARG A 254 4.09 -7.89 -12.41
N ARG A 255 3.46 -7.06 -13.23
CA ARG A 255 3.35 -7.22 -14.69
C ARG A 255 4.59 -6.77 -15.43
N ASP A 256 5.23 -5.69 -14.99
CA ASP A 256 6.38 -5.10 -15.70
C ASP A 256 7.53 -6.11 -15.81
N PHE A 257 7.68 -6.99 -14.82
CA PHE A 257 8.64 -8.11 -14.87
C PHE A 257 8.25 -9.23 -15.82
N ARG A 258 6.95 -9.42 -16.12
CA ARG A 258 6.49 -10.41 -17.10
C ARG A 258 6.75 -9.92 -18.53
N ASN A 259 6.57 -8.62 -18.78
CA ASN A 259 6.76 -8.03 -20.10
C ASN A 259 8.24 -7.80 -20.45
N THR A 260 9.07 -7.32 -19.51
CA THR A 260 10.52 -7.12 -19.74
C THR A 260 11.25 -8.42 -20.08
N LYS A 261 10.74 -9.56 -19.60
CA LYS A 261 11.25 -10.89 -19.96
C LYS A 261 10.91 -11.32 -21.39
N ASN A 262 9.76 -10.90 -21.91
CA ASN A 262 9.38 -11.19 -23.29
C ASN A 262 10.18 -10.35 -24.28
N SER A 263 10.55 -9.11 -23.93
CA SER A 263 11.39 -8.25 -24.77
C SER A 263 12.89 -8.63 -24.74
N PHE A 264 13.39 -9.25 -23.67
CA PHE A 264 14.78 -9.74 -23.61
C PHE A 264 14.98 -11.11 -24.29
N ARG A 265 13.90 -11.81 -24.65
CA ARG A 265 13.98 -12.87 -25.67
C ARG A 265 13.97 -12.20 -27.05
N LEU A 266 15.13 -11.70 -27.47
CA LEU A 266 15.36 -11.36 -28.88
C LEU A 266 14.93 -12.57 -29.74
N PRO A 267 14.26 -12.35 -30.89
CA PRO A 267 13.98 -13.43 -31.81
C PRO A 267 15.34 -14.04 -32.19
N THR A 268 15.52 -15.32 -31.91
CA THR A 268 16.65 -16.07 -32.44
C THR A 268 16.53 -15.94 -33.95
N ILE A 269 17.37 -15.09 -34.56
CA ILE A 269 17.52 -15.05 -36.00
C ILE A 269 18.06 -16.42 -36.36
N ASN A 270 17.19 -17.34 -36.75
CA ASN A 270 17.59 -18.54 -37.45
C ASN A 270 18.21 -18.06 -38.75
N SER A 271 19.53 -17.95 -38.78
CA SER A 271 20.28 -17.82 -40.02
C SER A 271 20.15 -19.16 -40.75
N SER A 272 19.07 -19.31 -41.51
CA SER A 272 19.00 -20.29 -42.60
C SER A 272 20.06 -19.91 -43.63
N GLY A 273 21.28 -20.38 -43.42
CA GLY A 273 22.35 -20.36 -44.41
C GLY A 273 22.04 -21.40 -45.48
N ASN A 274 21.58 -20.95 -46.63
CA ASN A 274 21.50 -21.73 -47.86
C ASN A 274 22.85 -21.68 -48.58
N GLY A 275 23.37 -22.85 -48.99
CA GLY A 275 24.24 -23.01 -50.17
C GLY A 275 25.66 -23.56 -49.92
N LEU A 276 25.89 -24.87 -50.12
CA LEU A 276 26.39 -25.45 -51.38
C LEU A 276 26.47 -27.00 -51.28
N PRO A 277 26.41 -27.75 -52.41
CA PRO A 277 26.38 -29.21 -52.42
C PRO A 277 27.80 -29.81 -52.51
N SER A 278 28.03 -30.92 -51.82
CA SER A 278 29.09 -31.88 -52.18
C SER A 278 28.59 -33.30 -51.93
N GLU A 279 28.62 -34.10 -52.99
CA GLU A 279 28.38 -35.54 -53.03
C GLU A 279 29.40 -36.31 -52.16
N GLY A 280 28.98 -37.47 -51.62
CA GLY A 280 29.92 -38.46 -51.09
C GLY A 280 29.33 -39.48 -50.11
N THR A 281 28.75 -40.55 -50.63
CA THR A 281 28.95 -41.96 -50.19
C THR A 281 28.49 -42.42 -48.78
N MET A 282 27.38 -43.19 -48.78
CA MET A 282 27.13 -44.48 -48.09
C MET A 282 27.76 -44.81 -46.72
N ARG A 283 26.91 -44.96 -45.67
CA ARG A 283 26.60 -46.22 -44.93
C ARG A 283 25.96 -45.92 -43.56
N GLY A 284 24.99 -46.73 -43.18
CA GLY A 284 24.08 -46.47 -42.06
C GLY A 284 24.53 -46.86 -40.66
N HIS A 285 23.77 -46.35 -39.68
CA HIS A 285 23.39 -46.96 -38.40
C HIS A 285 22.31 -46.07 -37.75
N PRO A 286 21.26 -46.63 -37.11
CA PRO A 286 20.25 -45.84 -36.42
C PRO A 286 20.74 -45.46 -35.01
N ALA A 287 20.65 -44.16 -34.69
CA ALA A 287 20.96 -43.62 -33.37
C ALA A 287 19.89 -43.98 -32.33
N LYS A 288 20.31 -44.68 -31.27
CA LYS A 288 19.58 -44.83 -30.01
C LYS A 288 19.79 -43.60 -29.12
N ASP A 289 18.83 -43.44 -28.21
CA ASP A 289 18.89 -42.70 -26.93
C ASP A 289 18.77 -41.17 -26.95
N LYS A 290 17.51 -40.72 -26.83
CA LYS A 290 17.15 -39.61 -25.94
C LYS A 290 15.94 -40.02 -25.10
N LYS A 291 16.19 -40.61 -23.92
CA LYS A 291 15.16 -40.78 -22.88
C LYS A 291 14.82 -39.41 -22.30
N ALA A 292 13.62 -38.92 -22.62
CA ALA A 292 12.98 -37.83 -21.91
C ALA A 292 12.54 -38.33 -20.54
N ILE A 293 13.07 -37.72 -19.48
CA ILE A 293 12.65 -37.95 -18.10
C ILE A 293 11.36 -37.16 -17.88
N VAL A 294 10.23 -37.86 -17.95
CA VAL A 294 8.92 -37.36 -17.51
C VAL A 294 8.75 -37.84 -16.06
N VAL A 295 8.91 -36.93 -15.10
CA VAL A 295 8.54 -37.20 -13.70
C VAL A 295 7.07 -36.83 -13.55
N SER A 296 6.21 -37.84 -13.61
CA SER A 296 4.81 -37.80 -13.20
C SER A 296 4.74 -37.78 -11.67
N MET A 297 4.16 -36.71 -11.12
CA MET A 297 3.76 -36.59 -9.72
C MET A 297 2.54 -37.50 -9.49
N GLN A 298 2.75 -38.62 -8.81
CA GLN A 298 1.67 -39.47 -8.31
C GLN A 298 1.40 -39.08 -6.86
N ILE A 299 0.19 -38.57 -6.62
CA ILE A 299 -0.36 -38.31 -5.31
C ILE A 299 -0.84 -39.67 -4.79
N GLU A 300 -0.13 -40.24 -3.83
CA GLU A 300 -0.59 -41.40 -3.05
C GLU A 300 -1.32 -40.88 -1.81
N SER A 301 -2.60 -41.20 -1.74
CA SER A 301 -3.50 -41.08 -0.62
C SER A 301 -3.39 -42.31 0.31
N GLU A 302 -3.60 -42.10 1.62
CA GLU A 302 -3.87 -43.09 2.69
C GLU A 302 -2.66 -43.93 3.12
N THR A 303 -2.38 -44.25 4.39
CA THR A 303 -3.13 -44.56 5.63
C THR A 303 -2.20 -44.24 6.83
N VAL A 304 -2.63 -43.79 8.03
CA VAL A 304 -3.46 -44.42 9.07
C VAL A 304 -4.02 -43.32 9.98
#